data_AF-A0A7S4J3V0-F1
#
_entry.id   AF-A0A7S4J3V0-F1
#
_cell.length_a   1.000
_cell.length_b   1.000
_cell.length_c   1.000
_cell.angle_alpha   90.00
_cell.angle_beta   90.00
_cell.angle_gamma   90.00
#
_symmetry.space_group_name_H-M   'P 1'
#
loop_
_entity.id
_entity.type
_entity.pdbx_description
1 polymer ?
#
loop_
_entity_poly.entity_id
_entity_poly.type
_entity_poly.pdbx_seq_one_letter_code
_entity_poly.pdbx_strand_id
1 'polypeptide(L)'
;PSYFPGPDGDRVRPACVNIGNLSRGSNGKPSMLRFREVETFFHEFGHVVHCVLTKSEHSLQSWAWSAVPWPGGVEQDFLEVPSMMLENFVWQPEILRRLSCRPEDGASLPNEMIDALSKSRHVMKGYQDSRYLAMALYDLRVHSSGGPYTYKCNQFDAKDLYNEMILNIKLV
;
A
#
# COMPACT_ATOMS: atom_id res chain seq x y z
N PRO A 1 -2.26 -17.98 5.73
CA PRO A 1 -1.61 -18.67 4.59
C PRO A 1 -2.45 -19.87 4.14
N SER A 2 -2.36 -20.27 2.88
CA SER A 2 -2.97 -21.52 2.41
C SER A 2 -1.93 -22.61 2.25
N TYR A 3 -2.18 -23.82 2.73
CA TYR A 3 -1.19 -24.90 2.63
C TYR A 3 -1.82 -26.28 2.84
N PHE A 4 -1.06 -27.32 2.49
CA PHE A 4 -1.42 -28.71 2.79
C PHE A 4 -0.69 -29.17 4.06
N PRO A 5 -1.40 -29.63 5.11
CA PRO A 5 -0.78 -30.03 6.37
C PRO A 5 -0.08 -31.40 6.33
N GLY A 6 -0.09 -32.09 5.18
CA GLY A 6 0.56 -33.39 4.94
C GLY A 6 0.12 -34.03 3.61
N PRO A 7 0.63 -35.23 3.25
CA PRO A 7 0.31 -35.91 1.98
C PRO A 7 -1.19 -36.17 1.76
N ASP A 8 -1.91 -36.44 2.84
CA ASP A 8 -3.34 -36.79 2.81
C ASP A 8 -4.25 -35.71 3.44
N GLY A 9 -3.69 -34.54 3.76
CA GLY A 9 -4.41 -33.48 4.47
C GLY A 9 -5.19 -32.57 3.52
N ASP A 10 -6.42 -32.20 3.87
CA ASP A 10 -7.18 -31.19 3.14
C ASP A 10 -6.48 -29.82 3.15
N ARG A 11 -6.63 -29.08 2.05
CA ARG A 11 -6.09 -27.73 1.91
C ARG A 11 -6.64 -26.79 3.01
N VAL A 12 -5.76 -26.21 3.81
CA VAL A 12 -6.10 -25.12 4.72
C VAL A 12 -6.41 -23.88 3.90
N ARG A 13 -7.63 -23.35 4.04
CA ARG A 13 -8.05 -22.11 3.36
C ARG A 13 -7.37 -20.90 3.99
N PRO A 14 -6.92 -19.93 3.18
CA PRO A 14 -6.36 -18.70 3.72
C PRO A 14 -7.46 -17.87 4.40
N ALA A 15 -7.09 -17.14 5.45
CA ALA A 15 -7.92 -16.14 6.09
C ALA A 15 -7.12 -14.84 6.21
N CYS A 16 -7.78 -13.71 5.98
CA CYS A 16 -7.21 -12.38 6.07
C CYS A 16 -8.26 -11.43 6.64
N VAL A 17 -7.82 -10.43 7.41
CA VAL A 17 -8.69 -9.40 7.98
C VAL A 17 -8.17 -8.05 7.50
N ASN A 18 -9.02 -7.27 6.84
CA ASN A 18 -8.75 -5.88 6.52
C ASN A 18 -9.18 -5.02 7.72
N ILE A 19 -8.23 -4.32 8.35
CA ILE A 19 -8.45 -3.50 9.54
C ILE A 19 -8.12 -2.05 9.18
N GLY A 20 -9.08 -1.15 9.33
CA GLY A 20 -8.89 0.27 9.01
C GLY A 20 -9.73 1.20 9.86
N ASN A 21 -9.29 2.45 9.96
CA ASN A 21 -10.00 3.53 10.65
C ASN A 21 -10.68 4.46 9.65
N LEU A 22 -11.81 4.02 9.10
CA LEU A 22 -12.60 4.79 8.15
C LEU A 22 -13.62 5.68 8.87
N SER A 23 -13.98 6.79 8.24
CA SER A 23 -14.99 7.73 8.73
C SER A 23 -16.29 7.03 9.07
N ARG A 24 -16.76 7.18 10.31
CA ARG A 24 -18.02 6.56 10.77
C ARG A 24 -19.22 7.41 10.35
N GLY A 25 -20.34 6.74 10.08
CA GLY A 25 -21.64 7.42 9.97
C GLY A 25 -22.02 8.12 11.27
N SER A 26 -22.83 9.19 11.19
CA SER A 26 -23.26 9.97 12.34
C SER A 26 -24.68 10.50 12.14
N ASN A 27 -25.42 10.74 13.24
CA ASN A 27 -26.77 11.35 13.21
C ASN A 27 -27.75 10.66 12.22
N GLY A 28 -27.75 9.32 12.19
CA GLY A 28 -28.61 8.54 11.29
C GLY A 28 -28.17 8.53 9.82
N LYS A 29 -27.04 9.17 9.46
CA LYS A 29 -26.47 9.15 8.11
C LYS A 29 -25.45 8.02 7.95
N PRO A 30 -25.36 7.40 6.75
CA PRO A 30 -24.34 6.40 6.46
C PRO A 30 -22.91 6.97 6.54
N SER A 31 -21.93 6.08 6.59
CA SER A 31 -20.52 6.46 6.43
C SER A 31 -20.29 7.02 5.03
N MET A 32 -19.70 8.23 4.98
CA MET A 32 -19.32 8.90 3.73
C MET A 32 -17.80 8.98 3.69
N LEU A 33 -17.20 8.16 2.83
CA LEU A 33 -15.75 8.08 2.71
C LEU A 33 -15.22 9.21 1.84
N ARG A 34 -14.10 9.80 2.26
CA ARG A 34 -13.27 10.64 1.40
C ARG A 34 -12.61 9.77 0.34
N PHE A 35 -12.26 10.36 -0.80
CA PHE A 35 -11.60 9.62 -1.87
C PHE A 35 -10.32 8.89 -1.40
N ARG A 36 -9.50 9.55 -0.57
CA ARG A 36 -8.30 8.93 0.03
C ARG A 36 -8.62 7.71 0.89
N GLU A 37 -9.75 7.70 1.59
CA GLU A 37 -10.18 6.53 2.38
C GLU A 37 -10.60 5.37 1.49
N VAL A 38 -11.20 5.66 0.33
CA VAL A 38 -11.51 4.65 -0.70
C VAL A 38 -10.23 4.07 -1.30
N GLU A 39 -9.25 4.92 -1.63
CA GLU A 39 -7.93 4.51 -2.11
C GLU A 39 -7.22 3.60 -1.08
N THR A 40 -7.17 4.01 0.19
CA THR A 40 -6.62 3.19 1.29
C THR A 40 -7.38 1.87 1.44
N PHE A 41 -8.71 1.87 1.33
CA PHE A 41 -9.47 0.61 1.39
C PHE A 41 -9.08 -0.35 0.26
N PHE A 42 -8.90 0.15 -0.97
CA PHE A 42 -8.48 -0.65 -2.12
C PHE A 42 -7.04 -1.16 -2.00
N HIS A 43 -6.14 -0.35 -1.44
CA HIS A 43 -4.78 -0.77 -1.10
C HIS A 43 -4.81 -2.00 -0.18
N GLU A 44 -5.49 -1.90 0.97
CA GLU A 44 -5.58 -3.00 1.93
C GLU A 44 -6.34 -4.22 1.36
N PHE A 45 -7.34 -3.97 0.53
CA PHE A 45 -8.05 -5.04 -0.18
C PHE A 45 -7.14 -5.78 -1.17
N GLY A 46 -6.11 -5.13 -1.72
CA GLY A 46 -5.09 -5.80 -2.54
C GLY A 46 -4.29 -6.83 -1.78
N HIS A 47 -3.93 -6.56 -0.52
CA HIS A 47 -3.31 -7.56 0.34
C HIS A 47 -4.26 -8.71 0.68
N VAL A 48 -5.55 -8.42 0.90
CA VAL A 48 -6.57 -9.47 1.06
C VAL A 48 -6.63 -10.36 -0.17
N VAL A 49 -6.71 -9.77 -1.37
CA VAL A 49 -6.73 -10.49 -2.65
C VAL A 49 -5.48 -11.37 -2.79
N HIS A 50 -4.29 -10.83 -2.50
CA HIS A 50 -3.04 -11.58 -2.55
C HIS A 50 -3.06 -12.79 -1.58
N CYS A 51 -3.57 -12.59 -0.37
CA CYS A 51 -3.68 -13.65 0.63
C CYS A 51 -4.69 -14.74 0.24
N VAL A 52 -5.88 -14.37 -0.26
CA VAL A 52 -6.96 -15.32 -0.50
C VAL A 52 -6.84 -16.06 -1.83
N LEU A 53 -6.20 -15.45 -2.83
CA LEU A 53 -6.04 -16.04 -4.16
C LEU A 53 -4.75 -16.85 -4.33
N THR A 54 -3.86 -16.87 -3.33
CA THR A 54 -2.66 -17.72 -3.39
C THR A 54 -3.04 -19.18 -3.66
N LYS A 55 -2.23 -19.86 -4.48
CA LYS A 55 -2.35 -21.29 -4.81
C LYS A 55 -1.10 -22.08 -4.43
N SER A 56 -0.19 -21.48 -3.66
CA SER A 56 0.99 -22.20 -3.16
C SER A 56 0.54 -23.40 -2.31
N GLU A 57 1.23 -24.52 -2.50
CA GLU A 57 1.00 -25.75 -1.74
C GLU A 57 1.78 -25.75 -0.42
N HIS A 58 2.84 -24.94 -0.36
CA HIS A 58 3.73 -24.84 0.77
C HIS A 58 3.38 -23.64 1.65
N SER A 59 3.33 -23.88 2.97
CA SER A 59 2.95 -22.87 3.96
C SER A 59 3.89 -21.69 3.99
N LEU A 60 5.19 -21.91 3.80
CA LEU A 60 6.20 -20.86 3.86
C LEU A 60 6.07 -19.90 2.67
N GLN A 61 5.74 -20.39 1.48
CA GLN A 61 5.60 -19.61 0.25
C GLN A 61 4.18 -19.06 0.03
N SER A 62 3.20 -19.44 0.85
CA SER A 62 1.81 -18.99 0.69
C SER A 62 1.45 -17.74 1.50
N TRP A 63 2.43 -17.13 2.17
CA TRP A 63 2.27 -15.86 2.84
C TRP A 63 2.32 -14.71 1.83
N ALA A 64 1.32 -13.83 1.89
CA ALA A 64 1.30 -12.58 1.13
C ALA A 64 2.20 -11.48 1.72
N TRP A 65 2.84 -11.76 2.86
CA TRP A 65 3.83 -10.91 3.53
C TRP A 65 5.15 -11.67 3.66
N SER A 66 6.25 -10.94 3.79
CA SER A 66 7.54 -11.53 4.16
C SER A 66 7.44 -12.21 5.53
N ALA A 67 7.94 -13.44 5.61
CA ALA A 67 7.85 -14.28 6.80
C ALA A 67 9.23 -14.73 7.29
N VAL A 68 9.34 -14.96 8.59
CA VAL A 68 10.55 -15.48 9.26
C VAL A 68 10.39 -16.99 9.51
N PRO A 69 11.42 -17.83 9.26
CA PRO A 69 12.74 -17.47 8.75
C PRO A 69 12.69 -17.06 7.27
N TRP A 70 13.55 -16.12 6.89
CA TRP A 70 13.80 -15.79 5.49
C TRP A 70 14.35 -17.02 4.76
N PRO A 71 13.94 -17.32 3.50
CA PRO A 71 13.11 -16.52 2.58
C PRO A 71 11.62 -16.92 2.60
N GLY A 72 10.93 -16.81 3.74
CA GLY A 72 9.49 -17.04 3.79
C GLY A 72 8.65 -15.93 3.16
N GLY A 73 7.55 -16.32 2.54
CA GLY A 73 6.59 -15.42 1.91
C GLY A 73 7.11 -14.79 0.62
N VAL A 74 6.71 -13.54 0.40
CA VAL A 74 7.18 -12.71 -0.72
C VAL A 74 8.29 -11.76 -0.27
N GLU A 75 9.10 -11.31 -1.22
CA GLU A 75 10.13 -10.31 -1.01
C GLU A 75 9.52 -8.99 -0.50
N GLN A 76 10.22 -8.33 0.43
CA GLN A 76 9.71 -7.15 1.12
C GLN A 76 9.48 -5.96 0.19
N ASP A 77 10.27 -5.85 -0.88
CA ASP A 77 10.12 -4.83 -1.93
C ASP A 77 9.05 -5.18 -2.98
N PHE A 78 8.54 -6.41 -3.01
CA PHE A 78 7.44 -6.84 -3.88
C PHE A 78 6.07 -6.86 -3.19
N LEU A 79 6.05 -6.96 -1.85
CA LEU A 79 4.85 -6.96 -1.00
C LEU A 79 3.75 -5.98 -1.44
N GLU A 80 4.14 -4.75 -1.78
CA GLU A 80 3.22 -3.64 -2.09
C GLU A 80 2.74 -3.60 -3.54
N VAL A 81 3.30 -4.44 -4.42
CA VAL A 81 2.94 -4.42 -5.84
C VAL A 81 1.44 -4.71 -6.05
N PRO A 82 0.83 -5.74 -5.41
CA PRO A 82 -0.59 -6.01 -5.58
C PRO A 82 -1.52 -4.92 -5.03
N SER A 83 -1.18 -4.34 -3.87
CA SER A 83 -1.95 -3.28 -3.23
C SER A 83 -1.92 -1.99 -4.06
N MET A 84 -0.73 -1.53 -4.44
CA MET A 84 -0.54 -0.36 -5.31
C MET A 84 -1.14 -0.55 -6.71
N MET A 85 -1.14 -1.77 -7.25
CA MET A 85 -1.82 -2.07 -8.50
C MET A 85 -3.33 -1.80 -8.38
N LEU A 86 -3.98 -2.24 -7.29
CA LEU A 86 -5.41 -2.02 -7.10
C LEU A 86 -5.78 -0.57 -6.79
N GLU A 87 -4.88 0.23 -6.22
CA GLU A 87 -5.10 1.68 -6.10
C GLU A 87 -5.36 2.33 -7.48
N ASN A 88 -4.73 1.84 -8.56
CA ASN A 88 -4.97 2.38 -9.90
C ASN A 88 -6.43 2.27 -10.35
N PHE A 89 -7.19 1.30 -9.82
CA PHE A 89 -8.58 1.08 -10.22
C PHE A 89 -9.47 2.22 -9.74
N VAL A 90 -9.23 2.77 -8.54
CA VAL A 90 -10.07 3.86 -8.01
C VAL A 90 -9.86 5.18 -8.75
N TRP A 91 -8.82 5.28 -9.58
CA TRP A 91 -8.59 6.43 -10.45
C TRP A 91 -9.25 6.29 -11.83
N GLN A 92 -9.79 5.12 -12.18
CA GLN A 92 -10.46 4.88 -13.46
C GLN A 92 -11.90 5.41 -13.43
N PRO A 93 -12.34 6.26 -14.40
CA PRO A 93 -13.68 6.83 -14.42
C PRO A 93 -14.82 5.80 -14.38
N GLU A 94 -14.63 4.66 -15.03
CA GLU A 94 -15.62 3.56 -15.05
C GLU A 94 -15.79 2.89 -13.68
N ILE A 95 -14.70 2.75 -12.92
CA ILE A 95 -14.72 2.17 -11.58
C ILE A 95 -15.31 3.18 -10.60
N LEU A 96 -14.90 4.45 -10.69
CA LEU A 96 -15.47 5.52 -9.88
C LEU A 96 -16.99 5.60 -10.01
N ARG A 97 -17.52 5.52 -11.24
CA ARG A 97 -18.98 5.47 -11.49
C ARG A 97 -19.66 4.31 -10.75
N ARG A 98 -19.01 3.14 -10.66
CA ARG A 98 -19.55 1.95 -9.98
C ARG A 98 -19.43 2.03 -8.45
N LEU A 99 -18.45 2.76 -7.94
CA LEU A 99 -18.19 2.89 -6.50
C LEU A 99 -18.94 4.07 -5.86
N SER A 100 -19.44 5.02 -6.66
CA SER A 100 -20.08 6.23 -6.16
C SER A 100 -21.58 6.26 -6.42
N CYS A 101 -22.37 6.56 -5.39
CA CYS A 101 -23.75 7.00 -5.52
C CYS A 101 -24.09 7.97 -4.38
N ARG A 102 -25.06 8.85 -4.61
CA ARG A 102 -25.61 9.71 -3.57
C ARG A 102 -26.50 8.88 -2.64
N PRO A 103 -26.32 8.95 -1.31
CA PRO A 103 -27.08 8.12 -0.38
C PRO A 103 -28.60 8.35 -0.40
N GLU A 104 -29.05 9.57 -0.67
CA GLU A 104 -30.46 9.95 -0.56
C GLU A 104 -31.32 9.42 -1.71
N ASP A 105 -30.80 9.46 -2.94
CA ASP A 105 -31.54 9.19 -4.18
C ASP A 105 -30.88 8.15 -5.09
N GLY A 106 -29.69 7.66 -4.71
CA GLY A 106 -28.91 6.72 -5.52
C GLY A 106 -28.30 7.33 -6.79
N ALA A 107 -28.37 8.66 -6.98
CA ALA A 107 -27.88 9.30 -8.17
C ALA A 107 -26.36 9.12 -8.32
N SER A 108 -25.89 8.82 -9.53
CA SER A 108 -24.47 8.72 -9.83
C SER A 108 -23.76 10.07 -9.71
N LEU A 109 -22.46 10.04 -9.44
CA LEU A 109 -21.63 11.24 -9.44
C LEU A 109 -21.61 11.87 -10.85
N PRO A 110 -21.68 13.21 -10.98
CA PRO A 110 -21.60 13.87 -12.28
C PRO A 110 -20.31 13.50 -13.03
N ASN A 111 -20.39 13.22 -14.33
CA ASN A 111 -19.24 12.82 -15.14
C ASN A 111 -18.10 13.85 -15.10
N GLU A 112 -18.43 15.14 -15.08
CA GLU A 112 -17.44 16.22 -14.95
C GLU A 112 -16.61 16.11 -13.65
N MET A 113 -17.25 15.73 -12.54
CA MET A 113 -16.57 15.54 -11.26
C MET A 113 -15.69 14.30 -11.26
N ILE A 114 -16.15 13.22 -11.90
CA ILE A 114 -15.35 11.98 -12.07
C ILE A 114 -14.10 12.27 -12.90
N ASP A 115 -14.24 12.99 -14.00
CA ASP A 115 -13.12 13.34 -14.89
C ASP A 115 -12.15 14.29 -14.19
N ALA A 116 -12.66 15.28 -13.44
CA ALA A 116 -11.83 16.18 -12.65
C ALA A 116 -11.04 15.44 -11.57
N LEU A 117 -11.70 14.52 -10.84
CA LEU A 117 -11.06 13.68 -9.83
C LEU A 117 -9.98 12.79 -10.46
N SER A 118 -10.28 12.09 -11.56
CA SER A 118 -9.30 11.23 -12.25
C SER A 118 -8.07 12.01 -12.71
N LYS A 119 -8.27 13.20 -13.31
CA LYS A 119 -7.18 14.09 -13.75
C LYS A 119 -6.35 14.64 -12.58
N SER A 120 -6.96 14.80 -11.39
CA SER A 120 -6.25 15.32 -10.22
C SER A 120 -5.14 14.40 -9.69
N ARG A 121 -5.08 13.14 -10.12
CA ARG A 121 -4.12 12.12 -9.68
C ARG A 121 -2.66 12.59 -9.70
N HIS A 122 -2.28 13.40 -10.68
CA HIS A 122 -0.89 13.80 -10.91
C HIS A 122 -0.52 15.14 -10.26
N VAL A 123 -1.47 15.79 -9.58
CA VAL A 123 -1.22 17.06 -8.88
C VAL A 123 -0.16 16.83 -7.81
N MET A 124 0.92 17.62 -7.87
CA MET A 124 2.05 17.57 -6.93
C MET A 124 2.80 16.23 -6.86
N LYS A 125 2.62 15.31 -7.82
CA LYS A 125 3.25 13.97 -7.78
C LYS A 125 4.77 14.04 -7.74
N GLY A 126 5.38 14.94 -8.52
CA GLY A 126 6.83 15.15 -8.46
C GLY A 126 7.33 15.57 -7.07
N TYR A 127 6.61 16.46 -6.38
CA TYR A 127 6.97 16.85 -5.02
C TYR A 127 6.85 15.68 -4.03
N GLN A 128 5.78 14.89 -4.14
CA GLN A 128 5.57 13.69 -3.32
C GLN A 128 6.70 12.67 -3.55
N ASP A 129 7.04 12.40 -4.80
CA ASP A 129 8.09 11.45 -5.17
C ASP A 129 9.48 11.92 -4.74
N SER A 130 9.76 13.22 -4.86
CA SER A 130 11.01 13.82 -4.34
C SER A 130 11.19 13.50 -2.86
N ARG A 131 10.13 13.61 -2.07
CA ARG A 131 10.15 13.34 -0.64
C ARG A 131 10.38 11.85 -0.35
N TYR A 132 9.75 10.95 -1.10
CA TYR A 132 9.98 9.51 -0.94
C TYR A 132 11.42 9.12 -1.31
N LEU A 133 11.93 9.62 -2.44
CA LEU A 133 13.31 9.41 -2.85
C LEU A 133 14.30 9.96 -1.81
N ALA A 134 14.02 11.12 -1.22
CA ALA A 134 14.84 11.68 -0.15
C ALA A 134 14.96 10.76 1.04
N MET A 135 13.83 10.21 1.51
CA MET A 135 13.82 9.30 2.64
C MET A 135 14.49 7.97 2.32
N ALA A 136 14.26 7.42 1.13
CA ALA A 136 14.88 6.18 0.70
C ALA A 136 16.40 6.31 0.58
N LEU A 137 16.89 7.40 -0.02
CA LEU A 137 18.32 7.68 -0.11
C LEU A 137 18.94 7.90 1.27
N TYR A 138 18.24 8.61 2.16
CA TYR A 138 18.69 8.79 3.54
C TYR A 138 18.82 7.44 4.27
N ASP A 139 17.78 6.60 4.19
CA ASP A 139 17.78 5.26 4.78
C ASP A 139 18.93 4.40 4.25
N LEU A 140 19.11 4.36 2.93
CA LEU A 140 20.25 3.68 2.31
C LEU A 140 21.57 4.24 2.84
N ARG A 141 21.75 5.56 2.89
CA ARG A 141 23.00 6.18 3.33
C ARG A 141 23.34 5.83 4.78
N VAL A 142 22.35 5.85 5.67
CA VAL A 142 22.49 5.49 7.09
C VAL A 142 22.92 4.03 7.25
N HIS A 143 22.39 3.13 6.42
CA HIS A 143 22.61 1.68 6.53
C HIS A 143 23.68 1.10 5.58
N SER A 144 24.29 1.92 4.72
CA SER A 144 25.28 1.49 3.70
C SER A 144 26.69 1.24 4.25
N SER A 145 26.90 1.08 5.55
CA SER A 145 28.24 0.84 6.10
C SER A 145 28.81 -0.51 5.64
N GLY A 146 30.09 -0.56 5.25
CA GLY A 146 30.78 -1.80 4.93
C GLY A 146 30.72 -2.80 6.09
N GLY A 147 30.44 -4.07 5.78
CA GLY A 147 30.27 -5.13 6.77
C GLY A 147 31.54 -5.40 7.61
N PRO A 148 31.41 -6.10 8.76
CA PRO A 148 30.18 -6.62 9.34
C PRO A 148 29.32 -5.48 9.91
N TYR A 149 27.99 -5.57 9.73
CA TYR A 149 26.98 -4.59 10.17
C TYR A 149 27.07 -4.34 11.68
N THR A 150 28.05 -3.54 12.08
CA THR A 150 28.21 -3.02 13.42
C THR A 150 27.63 -1.63 13.36
N TYR A 151 26.42 -1.49 13.90
CA TYR A 151 25.82 -0.17 14.09
C TYR A 151 26.77 0.65 14.96
N LYS A 152 27.51 1.58 14.34
CA LYS A 152 28.31 2.55 15.10
C LYS A 152 27.38 3.72 15.38
N CYS A 153 26.94 3.83 16.62
CA CYS A 153 26.22 5.00 17.09
C CYS A 153 27.08 6.25 16.83
N ASN A 154 26.45 7.37 16.44
CA ASN A 154 27.10 8.67 16.20
C ASN A 154 28.04 8.76 14.97
N GLN A 155 27.83 7.98 13.90
CA GLN A 155 28.58 8.17 12.65
C GLN A 155 28.31 9.54 11.98
N PHE A 156 27.12 10.07 12.18
CA PHE A 156 26.64 11.33 11.62
C PHE A 156 25.55 11.90 12.55
N ASP A 157 25.40 13.23 12.56
CA ASP A 157 24.22 13.85 13.11
C ASP A 157 23.05 13.63 12.13
N ALA A 158 22.03 12.91 12.57
CA ALA A 158 20.89 12.52 11.72
C ALA A 158 20.15 13.73 11.13
N LYS A 159 20.06 14.83 11.88
CA LYS A 159 19.37 16.04 11.45
C LYS A 159 20.19 16.75 10.38
N ASP A 160 21.48 16.90 10.59
CA ASP A 160 22.36 17.59 9.64
C ASP A 160 22.46 16.80 8.32
N LEU A 161 22.62 15.47 8.39
CA LEU A 161 22.62 14.61 7.22
C LEU A 161 21.31 14.70 6.43
N TYR A 162 20.16 14.66 7.12
CA TYR A 162 18.86 14.80 6.46
C TYR A 162 18.70 16.17 5.77
N ASN A 163 19.11 17.25 6.44
CA ASN A 163 19.05 18.61 5.88
C ASN A 163 19.94 18.76 4.65
N GLU A 164 21.18 18.25 4.69
CA GLU A 164 22.08 18.24 3.55
C GLU A 164 21.47 17.48 2.37
N MET A 165 20.91 16.29 2.62
CA MET A 165 20.35 15.45 1.57
C MET A 165 19.13 16.09 0.91
N ILE A 166 18.22 16.70 1.69
CA ILE A 166 17.03 17.36 1.11
C ILE A 166 17.40 18.55 0.23
N LEU A 167 18.39 19.34 0.61
CA LEU A 167 18.81 20.51 -0.17
C LEU A 167 19.42 20.12 -1.53
N ASN A 168 19.97 18.92 -1.63
CA ASN A 168 20.68 18.44 -2.82
C ASN A 168 19.83 17.59 -3.78
N ILE A 169 18.60 17.24 -3.39
CA ILE A 169 17.71 16.45 -4.25
C ILE A 169 17.12 17.33 -5.33
N LYS A 170 17.44 16.98 -6.57
CA LYS A 170 16.88 17.60 -7.77
C LYS A 170 16.15 16.53 -8.55
N LEU A 171 14.82 16.65 -8.67
CA LEU A 171 14.14 16.09 -9.81
C LEU A 171 14.48 16.98 -11.00
N VAL A 172 14.91 16.34 -12.10
CA VAL A 172 15.41 16.97 -13.34
C VAL A 172 14.69 18.26 -13.70
#